data_AF-A0A2S5MZ89-F1
#
_entry.id   AF-A0A2S5MZ89-F1
#
_cell.length_a   1.000
_cell.length_b   1.000
_cell.length_c   1.000
_cell.angle_alpha   90.00
_cell.angle_beta   90.00
_cell.angle_gamma   90.00
#
_symmetry.space_group_name_H-M   'P 1'
#
loop_
_entity.id
_entity.type
_entity.pdbx_description
1 polymer ?
#
loop_
_entity_poly.entity_id
_entity_poly.type
_entity_poly.pdbx_seq_one_letter_code
_entity_poly.pdbx_strand_id
1 'polypeptide(L)'
;MAYLNPDHDGTIDWREARRAAVRLFHKLDPDRDGTLDMNEVRGRVGILSFARFNPDRDGTLDKHEWLALVKHRFHRANPDKDGTIDCRELQSLAGRKLLRVLM
;
A
#
# COMPACT_ATOMS: atom_id res chain seq x y z
N MET A 1 3.17 11.97 -9.71
CA MET A 1 4.24 10.95 -9.72
C MET A 1 5.43 11.33 -8.83
N ALA A 2 5.78 12.62 -8.68
CA ALA A 2 6.84 13.07 -7.75
C ALA A 2 6.60 12.80 -6.23
N TYR A 3 5.39 12.40 -5.84
CA TYR A 3 5.06 12.14 -4.42
C TYR A 3 5.54 10.77 -3.91
N LEU A 4 5.72 9.82 -4.84
CA LEU A 4 6.10 8.44 -4.56
C LEU A 4 7.60 8.20 -4.68
N ASN A 5 8.28 9.06 -5.43
CA ASN A 5 9.72 9.05 -5.67
C ASN A 5 10.28 10.44 -5.31
N PRO A 6 10.34 10.78 -4.00
CA PRO A 6 10.85 12.05 -3.50
C PRO A 6 12.35 12.28 -3.70
N ASP A 7 13.17 11.23 -3.87
CA ASP A 7 14.60 11.39 -4.19
C ASP A 7 14.87 11.46 -5.70
N HIS A 8 13.82 11.28 -6.52
CA HIS A 8 13.83 11.36 -7.97
C HIS A 8 14.79 10.35 -8.62
N ASP A 9 15.09 9.23 -7.96
CA ASP A 9 16.07 8.24 -8.44
C ASP A 9 15.53 7.36 -9.60
N GLY A 10 14.22 7.36 -9.79
CA GLY A 10 13.53 6.67 -10.88
C GLY A 10 12.85 5.37 -10.46
N THR A 11 12.96 5.01 -9.18
CA THR A 11 12.40 3.83 -8.56
C THR A 11 11.52 4.20 -7.36
N ILE A 12 10.97 3.18 -6.70
CA ILE A 12 10.30 3.32 -5.40
C ILE A 12 10.90 2.26 -4.47
N ASP A 13 11.63 2.67 -3.45
CA ASP A 13 12.12 1.75 -2.43
C ASP A 13 11.05 1.44 -1.36
N TRP A 14 11.35 0.49 -0.47
CA TRP A 14 10.43 0.16 0.63
C TRP A 14 10.18 1.34 1.60
N ARG A 15 11.19 2.20 1.84
CA ARG A 15 11.07 3.34 2.75
C ARG A 15 10.14 4.40 2.18
N GLU A 16 10.22 4.67 0.89
CA GLU A 16 9.34 5.56 0.15
C GLU A 16 7.92 5.01 0.08
N ALA A 17 7.76 3.74 -0.28
CA ALA A 17 6.47 3.05 -0.26
C ALA A 17 5.85 3.10 1.15
N ARG A 18 6.62 2.83 2.21
CA ARG A 18 6.14 2.90 3.59
C ARG A 18 5.67 4.31 3.96
N ARG A 19 6.44 5.33 3.59
CA ARG A 19 6.07 6.73 3.86
C ARG A 19 4.78 7.12 3.14
N ALA A 20 4.65 6.76 1.87
CA ALA A 20 3.44 7.02 1.10
C ALA A 20 2.22 6.28 1.67
N ALA A 21 2.40 5.01 2.06
CA ALA A 21 1.34 4.21 2.69
C ALA A 21 0.84 4.79 4.01
N VAL A 22 1.74 5.27 4.89
CA VAL A 22 1.34 5.91 6.15
C VAL A 22 0.58 7.21 5.91
N ARG A 23 0.99 8.01 4.92
CA ARG A 23 0.27 9.24 4.57
C ARG A 23 -1.11 8.94 3.99
N LEU A 24 -1.21 7.91 3.15
CA LEU A 24 -2.51 7.48 2.63
C LEU A 24 -3.40 6.94 3.75
N PHE A 25 -2.84 6.17 4.70
CA PHE A 25 -3.58 5.69 5.86
C PHE A 25 -4.28 6.85 6.60
N HIS A 26 -3.54 7.87 7.02
CA HIS A 26 -4.14 9.02 7.70
C HIS A 26 -5.14 9.82 6.83
N LYS A 27 -5.07 9.68 5.50
CA LYS A 27 -6.02 10.32 4.57
C LYS A 27 -7.30 9.50 4.43
N LEU A 28 -7.20 8.18 4.58
CA LEU A 28 -8.33 7.26 4.52
C LEU A 28 -9.03 7.07 5.87
N ASP A 29 -8.42 7.52 6.96
CA ASP A 29 -8.93 7.54 8.35
C ASP A 29 -9.44 8.96 8.73
N PRO A 30 -10.60 9.41 8.19
CA PRO A 30 -11.18 10.73 8.48
C PRO A 30 -11.77 10.85 9.89
N ASP A 31 -12.25 9.75 10.48
CA ASP A 31 -12.82 9.72 11.82
C ASP A 31 -11.75 9.62 12.92
N ARG A 32 -10.51 9.29 12.54
CA ARG A 32 -9.30 9.28 13.38
C ARG A 32 -9.39 8.23 14.48
N ASP A 33 -10.01 7.11 14.18
CA ASP A 33 -10.08 5.99 15.10
C ASP A 33 -8.78 5.15 15.10
N GLY A 34 -7.90 5.41 14.12
CA GLY A 34 -6.60 4.76 14.00
C GLY A 34 -6.64 3.43 13.25
N THR A 35 -7.73 3.15 12.54
CA THR A 35 -7.96 1.97 11.71
C THR A 35 -8.54 2.34 10.34
N LEU A 36 -8.70 1.35 9.46
CA LEU A 36 -9.35 1.52 8.16
C LEU A 36 -10.41 0.44 7.91
N ASP A 37 -11.68 0.83 7.88
CA ASP A 37 -12.78 -0.05 7.55
C ASP A 37 -12.89 -0.34 6.04
N MET A 38 -13.84 -1.21 5.67
CA MET A 38 -14.06 -1.57 4.26
C MET A 38 -14.61 -0.45 3.38
N ASN A 39 -15.27 0.55 3.97
CA ASN A 39 -15.76 1.72 3.26
C ASN A 39 -14.61 2.69 2.95
N GLU A 40 -13.69 2.86 3.88
CA GLU A 40 -12.52 3.73 3.79
C GLU A 40 -11.50 3.21 2.78
N VAL A 41 -11.31 1.89 2.68
CA VAL A 41 -10.43 1.27 1.67
C VAL A 41 -11.14 0.91 0.37
N ARG A 42 -12.40 1.32 0.20
CA ARG A 42 -13.23 0.96 -0.96
C ARG A 42 -12.55 1.34 -2.28
N GLY A 43 -12.54 0.40 -3.22
CA GLY A 43 -11.90 0.56 -4.54
C GLY A 43 -10.37 0.40 -4.53
N ARG A 44 -9.73 0.33 -3.37
CA ARG A 44 -8.27 0.17 -3.20
C ARG A 44 -7.88 -1.23 -2.74
N VAL A 45 -8.69 -1.79 -1.84
CA VAL A 45 -8.55 -3.13 -1.29
C VAL A 45 -9.83 -3.92 -1.58
N GLY A 46 -9.68 -5.14 -2.12
CA GLY A 46 -10.81 -6.03 -2.34
C GLY A 46 -11.08 -6.87 -1.09
N ILE A 47 -12.32 -7.36 -0.94
CA ILE A 47 -12.81 -8.12 0.22
C ILE A 47 -11.85 -9.26 0.62
N LEU A 48 -11.39 -10.06 -0.35
CA LEU A 48 -10.48 -11.17 -0.08
C LEU A 48 -9.10 -10.71 0.43
N SER A 49 -8.62 -9.55 -0.03
CA SER A 49 -7.36 -9.00 0.49
C SER A 49 -7.56 -8.41 1.87
N PHE A 50 -8.67 -7.71 2.10
CA PHE A 50 -9.01 -7.15 3.40
C PHE A 50 -9.05 -8.24 4.48
N ALA A 51 -9.87 -9.27 4.27
CA ALA A 51 -10.00 -10.38 5.21
C ALA A 51 -8.70 -11.18 5.41
N ARG A 52 -7.76 -11.13 4.45
CA ARG A 52 -6.44 -11.76 4.60
C ARG A 52 -5.50 -10.94 5.48
N PHE A 53 -5.63 -9.63 5.48
CA PHE A 53 -4.78 -8.71 6.23
C PHE A 53 -5.41 -8.21 7.52
N ASN A 54 -6.66 -8.57 7.80
CA ASN A 54 -7.34 -8.46 9.09
C ASN A 54 -7.41 -9.87 9.74
N PRO A 55 -6.33 -10.36 10.39
CA PRO A 55 -6.32 -11.65 11.09
C PRO A 55 -7.15 -11.68 12.39
N ASP A 56 -7.31 -10.55 13.10
CA ASP A 56 -8.05 -10.50 14.37
C ASP A 56 -9.58 -10.42 14.19
N ARG A 57 -10.01 -10.13 12.95
CA ARG A 57 -11.40 -10.08 12.46
C ARG A 57 -12.23 -9.01 13.15
N ASP A 58 -11.62 -7.90 13.52
CA ASP A 58 -12.29 -6.75 14.14
C ASP A 58 -13.12 -5.91 13.14
N GLY A 59 -12.99 -6.16 11.84
CA GLY A 59 -13.67 -5.43 10.77
C GLY A 59 -12.91 -4.22 10.21
N THR A 60 -11.70 -3.95 10.68
CA THR A 60 -10.86 -2.81 10.27
C THR A 60 -9.47 -3.26 9.80
N LEU A 61 -8.60 -2.34 9.40
CA LEU A 61 -7.17 -2.59 9.22
C LEU A 61 -6.42 -1.56 10.04
N ASP A 62 -5.74 -2.01 11.09
CA ASP A 62 -4.86 -1.12 11.84
C ASP A 62 -3.63 -0.72 10.98
N LYS A 63 -2.82 0.18 11.52
CA LYS A 63 -1.61 0.65 10.83
C LYS A 63 -0.62 -0.48 10.50
N HIS A 64 -0.46 -1.48 11.36
CA HIS A 64 0.45 -2.61 11.13
C HIS A 64 -0.09 -3.52 10.03
N GLU A 65 -1.38 -3.83 10.07
CA GLU A 65 -2.10 -4.65 9.08
C GLU A 65 -2.10 -3.99 7.70
N TRP A 66 -2.38 -2.69 7.65
CA TRP A 66 -2.26 -1.88 6.45
C TRP A 66 -0.83 -1.92 5.87
N LEU A 67 0.19 -1.75 6.71
CA LEU A 67 1.58 -1.81 6.27
C LEU A 67 1.98 -3.22 5.81
N ALA A 68 1.45 -4.28 6.42
CA ALA A 68 1.65 -5.64 5.97
C ALA A 68 1.05 -5.88 4.58
N LEU A 69 -0.15 -5.35 4.32
CA LEU A 69 -0.78 -5.38 3.00
C LEU A 69 0.07 -4.66 1.96
N VAL A 70 0.57 -3.47 2.28
CA VAL A 70 1.43 -2.68 1.38
C VAL A 70 2.72 -3.44 1.10
N LYS A 71 3.39 -3.98 2.13
CA LYS A 71 4.63 -4.76 1.99
C LYS A 71 4.43 -5.98 1.10
N HIS A 72 3.31 -6.68 1.25
CA HIS A 72 2.98 -7.80 0.38
C HIS A 72 2.77 -7.36 -1.07
N ARG A 73 2.12 -6.22 -1.31
CA ARG A 73 1.97 -5.68 -2.68
C ARG A 73 3.30 -5.21 -3.27
N PHE A 74 4.16 -4.63 -2.45
CA PHE A 74 5.53 -4.24 -2.84
C PHE A 74 6.31 -5.45 -3.32
N HIS A 75 6.36 -6.52 -2.51
CA HIS A 75 7.06 -7.74 -2.89
C HIS A 75 6.50 -8.40 -4.16
N ARG A 76 5.18 -8.34 -4.39
CA ARG A 76 4.58 -8.85 -5.64
C ARG A 76 4.85 -7.95 -6.84
N ALA A 77 5.10 -6.67 -6.61
CA ALA A 77 5.43 -5.71 -7.65
C ALA A 77 6.92 -5.74 -8.01
N ASN A 78 7.78 -6.29 -7.14
CA ASN A 78 9.20 -6.53 -7.38
C ASN A 78 9.50 -8.03 -7.69
N PRO A 79 9.30 -8.50 -8.93
CA PRO A 79 9.63 -9.86 -9.33
C PRO A 79 11.14 -10.18 -9.38
N ASP A 80 12.00 -9.20 -9.68
CA ASP A 80 13.45 -9.43 -9.82
C ASP A 80 14.21 -9.42 -8.47
N LYS A 81 13.54 -8.96 -7.42
CA LYS A 81 13.95 -8.88 -6.02
C LYS A 81 15.16 -7.96 -5.78
N ASP A 82 15.29 -6.91 -6.57
CA ASP A 82 16.36 -5.93 -6.45
C ASP A 82 16.20 -4.94 -5.27
N GLY A 83 15.02 -4.93 -4.62
CA GLY A 83 14.69 -4.06 -3.50
C GLY A 83 13.97 -2.75 -3.86
N THR A 84 13.76 -2.45 -5.14
CA THR A 84 13.10 -1.25 -5.63
C THR A 84 11.91 -1.59 -6.54
N ILE A 85 11.08 -0.60 -6.91
CA ILE A 85 10.06 -0.78 -7.95
C ILE A 85 10.34 0.22 -9.07
N ASP A 86 10.77 -0.25 -10.21
CA ASP A 86 11.02 0.61 -11.37
C ASP A 86 9.74 0.96 -12.16
N CYS A 87 9.88 1.78 -13.20
CA CYS A 87 8.76 2.15 -14.06
C CYS A 87 8.09 0.96 -14.77
N ARG A 88 8.85 -0.06 -15.16
CA ARG A 88 8.35 -1.26 -15.85
C ARG A 88 7.58 -2.15 -14.88
N GLU A 89 8.09 -2.32 -13.68
CA GLU A 89 7.45 -3.05 -12.59
C GLU A 89 6.17 -2.37 -12.11
N LEU A 90 6.16 -1.02 -12.05
CA LEU A 90 4.96 -0.22 -11.77
C LEU A 90 3.84 -0.40 -12.80
N GLN A 91 4.20 -0.59 -14.07
CA GLN A 91 3.24 -0.81 -15.16
C GLN A 91 2.56 -2.19 -15.10
N SER A 92 3.16 -3.14 -14.36
CA SER A 92 2.59 -4.48 -14.16
C SER A 92 1.26 -4.45 -13.39
N LEU A 93 0.50 -5.54 -13.45
CA LEU A 93 -0.72 -5.69 -12.66
C LEU A 93 -0.45 -5.60 -11.15
N ALA A 94 0.73 -6.04 -10.69
CA ALA A 94 1.11 -5.96 -9.29
C ALA A 94 1.50 -4.53 -8.90
N GLY A 95 2.29 -3.85 -9.74
CA GLY A 95 2.64 -2.44 -9.57
C GLY A 95 1.42 -1.52 -9.50
N ARG A 96 0.44 -1.71 -10.39
CA ARG A 96 -0.84 -0.97 -10.33
C ARG A 96 -1.62 -1.21 -9.05
N LYS A 97 -1.58 -2.43 -8.49
CA LYS A 97 -2.22 -2.73 -7.19
C LYS A 97 -1.48 -2.07 -6.04
N LEU A 98 -0.15 -1.99 -6.10
CA LEU A 98 0.67 -1.26 -5.14
C LEU A 98 0.34 0.23 -5.18
N LEU A 99 0.28 0.87 -6.35
CA LEU A 99 -0.05 2.28 -6.49
C LEU A 99 -1.38 2.66 -5.81
N ARG A 100 -2.41 1.80 -5.90
CA ARG A 100 -3.70 2.04 -5.24
C ARG A 100 -3.64 2.14 -3.71
N VAL A 101 -2.57 1.66 -3.08
CA VAL A 101 -2.38 1.77 -1.62
C VAL A 101 -1.25 2.73 -1.26
N LEU A 102 -0.78 3.51 -2.23
CA LEU A 102 0.25 4.54 -2.02
C LEU A 102 -0.18 5.95 -2.48
N MET A 103 -1.31 6.11 -3.20
CA MET A 103 -1.77 7.41 -3.74
C MET A 103 -3.24 7.75 -3.45
#